data_AF-A0A7Y7NS68-F1
#
_entry.id   AF-A0A7Y7NS68-F1
#
_cell.length_a   1.000
_cell.length_b   1.000
_cell.length_c   1.000
_cell.angle_alpha   90.00
_cell.angle_beta   90.00
_cell.angle_gamma   90.00
#
_symmetry.space_group_name_H-M   'P 1'
#
loop_
_entity.id
_entity.type
_entity.pdbx_description
1 polymer ?
#
loop_
_entity_poly.entity_id
_entity_poly.type
_entity_poly.pdbx_seq_one_letter_code
_entity_poly.pdbx_strand_id
1 'polypeptide(L)'
;IANQFAQAMRTLNNEIEVDLATLAAKASRAWGTAGTTPFGVAGDLSDLAQIKKILLDNGVADGPNLRIVFDTSAGASLEGKQPSLFKVNEAGESALLREGIINRLQGFGLGKSAAIQPRVKGTGAGYLVNNAANYTIGSTVIAVDTGAGTILAGDIVTFAGDTNKYVVATALAGGNVTISAPGLRQALADNTAITVGNSYTPNIAFDKYALHLVARAPALPTDQNGKVADAADDIFYITDPFSGLTYQITMYRQFRQVLYIVGLAWGVACVKSERVALLMG
;
A
#
# COMPACT_ATOMS: atom_id res chain seq x y z
N ILE A 1 -10.30 -0.81 -32.66
CA ILE A 1 -8.83 -0.95 -32.52
C ILE A 1 -8.24 0.06 -31.54
N ALA A 2 -8.26 1.38 -31.79
CA ALA A 2 -7.70 2.37 -30.84
C ALA A 2 -8.27 2.24 -29.40
N ASN A 3 -9.59 2.12 -29.26
CA ASN A 3 -10.23 1.90 -27.96
C ASN A 3 -9.84 0.57 -27.29
N GLN A 4 -9.52 -0.47 -28.07
CA GLN A 4 -9.11 -1.77 -27.55
C GLN A 4 -7.67 -1.70 -27.01
N PHE A 5 -6.77 -0.99 -27.69
CA PHE A 5 -5.43 -0.72 -27.17
C PHE A 5 -5.48 0.12 -25.90
N ALA A 6 -6.28 1.18 -25.88
CA ALA A 6 -6.47 1.99 -24.68
C ALA A 6 -7.04 1.16 -23.51
N GLN A 7 -7.99 0.26 -23.77
CA GLN A 7 -8.52 -0.63 -22.75
C GLN A 7 -7.48 -1.63 -22.26
N ALA A 8 -6.69 -2.24 -23.15
CA ALA A 8 -5.62 -3.17 -22.78
C ALA A 8 -4.56 -2.50 -21.89
N MET A 9 -4.13 -1.29 -22.24
CA MET A 9 -3.19 -0.50 -21.41
C MET A 9 -3.79 -0.18 -20.04
N ARG A 10 -5.08 0.15 -19.96
CA ARG A 10 -5.79 0.37 -18.68
C ARG A 10 -5.84 -0.89 -17.82
N THR A 11 -6.09 -2.06 -18.41
CA THR A 11 -6.08 -3.32 -17.68
C THR A 11 -4.72 -3.57 -17.02
N LEU A 12 -3.63 -3.40 -17.77
CA LEU A 12 -2.27 -3.55 -17.22
C LEU A 12 -1.97 -2.53 -16.11
N ASN A 13 -2.43 -1.28 -16.25
CA ASN A 13 -2.27 -0.27 -15.20
C ASN A 13 -3.03 -0.63 -13.94
N ASN A 14 -4.27 -1.11 -14.08
CA ASN A 14 -5.07 -1.54 -12.94
C ASN A 14 -4.39 -2.72 -12.21
N GLU A 15 -3.80 -3.67 -12.95
CA GLU A 15 -3.05 -4.79 -12.35
C GLU A 15 -1.81 -4.29 -11.59
N ILE A 16 -1.04 -3.36 -12.17
CA ILE A 16 0.10 -2.73 -11.50
C ILE A 16 -0.33 -2.01 -10.22
N GLU A 17 -1.43 -1.26 -10.26
CA GLU A 17 -1.96 -0.57 -9.08
C GLU A 17 -2.40 -1.55 -7.99
N VAL A 18 -3.03 -2.67 -8.36
CA VAL A 18 -3.41 -3.73 -7.42
C VAL A 18 -2.17 -4.33 -6.77
N ASP A 19 -1.15 -4.66 -7.54
CA ASP A 19 0.11 -5.19 -7.02
C ASP A 19 0.78 -4.21 -6.06
N LEU A 20 0.82 -2.92 -6.39
CA LEU A 20 1.31 -1.88 -5.50
C LEU A 20 0.48 -1.76 -4.23
N ALA A 21 -0.85 -1.84 -4.33
CA ALA A 21 -1.74 -1.78 -3.18
C ALA A 21 -1.53 -2.97 -2.23
N THR A 22 -1.18 -4.16 -2.75
CA THR A 22 -0.89 -5.34 -1.89
C THR A 22 0.31 -5.13 -0.97
N LEU A 23 1.27 -4.28 -1.37
CA LEU A 23 2.45 -3.92 -0.55
C LEU A 23 2.08 -3.23 0.76
N ALA A 24 0.84 -2.77 0.93
CA ALA A 24 0.32 -2.30 2.20
C ALA A 24 0.56 -3.28 3.36
N ALA A 25 0.63 -4.61 3.10
CA ALA A 25 0.95 -5.61 4.12
C ALA A 25 2.33 -5.42 4.77
N LYS A 26 3.24 -4.75 4.09
CA LYS A 26 4.62 -4.53 4.56
C LYS A 26 4.78 -3.22 5.32
N ALA A 27 3.69 -2.49 5.58
CA ALA A 27 3.76 -1.27 6.37
C ALA A 27 4.24 -1.56 7.80
N SER A 28 4.83 -0.56 8.46
CA SER A 28 5.38 -0.70 9.81
C SER A 28 4.29 -0.77 10.89
N ARG A 29 3.44 0.25 10.91
CA ARG A 29 2.41 0.49 11.93
C ARG A 29 1.15 1.04 11.28
N ALA A 30 0.05 0.95 12.03
CA ALA A 30 -1.25 1.45 11.61
C ALA A 30 -1.82 2.47 12.61
N TRP A 31 -2.62 3.41 12.10
CA TRP A 31 -3.43 4.34 12.87
C TRP A 31 -4.90 4.25 12.42
N GLY A 32 -5.83 4.68 13.26
CA GLY A 32 -7.27 4.67 12.98
C GLY A 32 -8.00 3.49 13.62
N THR A 33 -9.28 3.34 13.27
CA THR A 33 -10.19 2.31 13.81
C THR A 33 -10.69 1.46 12.64
N ALA A 34 -10.54 0.15 12.75
CA ALA A 34 -10.95 -0.79 11.71
C ALA A 34 -12.46 -0.69 11.40
N GLY A 35 -12.82 -0.52 10.12
CA GLY A 35 -14.21 -0.44 9.67
C GLY A 35 -14.86 0.93 9.89
N THR A 36 -14.09 1.94 10.31
CA THR A 36 -14.52 3.33 10.39
C THR A 36 -13.77 4.15 9.35
N THR A 37 -14.50 4.69 8.37
CA THR A 37 -13.89 5.54 7.34
C THR A 37 -13.17 6.76 7.97
N PRO A 38 -11.90 7.01 7.61
CA PRO A 38 -11.13 8.13 8.14
C PRO A 38 -11.74 9.49 7.77
N PHE A 39 -11.37 10.54 8.52
CA PHE A 39 -11.93 11.89 8.35
C PHE A 39 -13.45 11.95 8.59
N GLY A 40 -13.94 11.11 9.50
CA GLY A 40 -15.37 11.01 9.82
C GLY A 40 -15.94 12.26 10.48
N VAL A 41 -15.10 13.10 11.10
CA VAL A 41 -15.46 14.30 11.86
C VAL A 41 -15.05 15.56 11.09
N ALA A 42 -15.97 16.53 11.02
CA ALA A 42 -15.74 17.76 10.27
C ALA A 42 -14.69 18.65 10.93
N GLY A 43 -13.74 19.15 10.13
CA GLY A 43 -12.65 20.02 10.60
C GLY A 43 -11.54 19.29 11.38
N ASP A 44 -11.63 17.97 11.52
CA ASP A 44 -10.63 17.16 12.18
C ASP A 44 -9.73 16.44 11.15
N LEU A 45 -8.47 16.83 11.13
CA LEU A 45 -7.41 16.23 10.31
C LEU A 45 -6.36 15.52 11.18
N SER A 46 -6.72 15.16 12.41
CA SER A 46 -5.82 14.46 13.35
C SER A 46 -5.35 13.11 12.82
N ASP A 47 -6.17 12.42 12.04
CA ASP A 47 -5.81 11.15 11.38
C ASP A 47 -4.53 11.30 10.54
N LEU A 48 -4.43 12.36 9.73
CA LEU A 48 -3.23 12.65 8.94
C LEU A 48 -2.02 12.98 9.80
N ALA A 49 -2.24 13.79 10.85
CA ALA A 49 -1.17 14.19 11.75
C ALA A 49 -0.57 12.98 12.50
N GLN A 50 -1.40 12.01 12.91
CA GLN A 50 -0.94 10.82 13.63
C GLN A 50 -0.20 9.84 12.72
N ILE A 51 -0.62 9.68 11.46
CA ILE A 51 0.17 8.92 10.48
C ILE A 51 1.51 9.58 10.23
N LYS A 52 1.53 10.91 10.10
CA LYS A 52 2.78 11.66 9.93
C LYS A 52 3.70 11.42 11.10
N LYS A 53 3.18 11.51 12.33
CA LYS A 53 3.92 11.18 13.55
C LYS A 53 4.55 9.79 13.47
N ILE A 54 3.81 8.76 13.02
CA ILE A 54 4.36 7.40 12.85
C ILE A 54 5.57 7.39 11.93
N LEU A 55 5.49 8.06 10.78
CA LEU A 55 6.60 8.11 9.81
C LEU A 55 7.80 8.89 10.36
N LEU A 56 7.57 10.00 11.05
CA LEU A 56 8.62 10.80 11.69
C LEU A 56 9.31 10.03 12.83
N ASP A 57 8.54 9.33 13.67
CA ASP A 57 9.04 8.47 14.75
C ASP A 57 9.89 7.29 14.22
N ASN A 58 9.66 6.88 12.97
CA ASN A 58 10.43 5.87 12.26
C ASN A 58 11.66 6.47 11.53
N GLY A 59 11.92 7.78 11.66
CA GLY A 59 13.09 8.45 11.10
C GLY A 59 12.94 8.92 9.64
N VAL A 60 11.71 9.02 9.12
CA VAL A 60 11.48 9.68 7.83
C VAL A 60 11.63 11.18 8.00
N ALA A 61 12.37 11.84 7.11
CA ALA A 61 12.50 13.29 7.12
C ALA A 61 11.16 13.94 6.72
N ASP A 62 10.75 14.98 7.46
CA ASP A 62 9.62 15.80 7.03
C ASP A 62 9.99 16.55 5.75
N GLY A 63 9.21 16.40 4.68
CA GLY A 63 9.61 16.93 3.40
C GLY A 63 8.63 16.69 2.24
N PRO A 64 9.04 17.08 1.02
CA PRO A 64 8.19 16.99 -0.17
C PRO A 64 7.89 15.56 -0.61
N ASN A 65 8.65 14.58 -0.12
CA ASN A 65 8.63 13.19 -0.57
C ASN A 65 7.54 12.34 0.08
N LEU A 66 6.86 12.85 1.12
CA LEU A 66 5.76 12.15 1.77
C LEU A 66 4.54 12.10 0.85
N ARG A 67 3.99 10.90 0.68
CA ARG A 67 2.78 10.64 -0.11
C ARG A 67 1.81 9.80 0.70
N ILE A 68 0.53 9.98 0.44
CA ILE A 68 -0.53 9.12 0.96
C ILE A 68 -1.53 8.84 -0.14
N VAL A 69 -1.93 7.59 -0.26
CA VAL A 69 -2.94 7.13 -1.22
C VAL A 69 -4.14 6.61 -0.44
N PHE A 70 -5.29 7.21 -0.73
CA PHE A 70 -6.56 6.88 -0.11
C PHE A 70 -7.38 5.93 -0.96
N ASP A 71 -8.22 5.15 -0.30
CA ASP A 71 -9.37 4.52 -0.91
C ASP A 71 -10.41 5.58 -1.33
N THR A 72 -11.39 5.15 -2.10
CA THR A 72 -12.44 6.05 -2.61
C THR A 72 -13.33 6.61 -1.49
N SER A 73 -13.52 5.86 -0.40
CA SER A 73 -14.38 6.27 0.72
C SER A 73 -13.72 7.33 1.61
N ALA A 74 -12.44 7.16 1.96
CA ALA A 74 -11.67 8.16 2.69
C ALA A 74 -11.49 9.42 1.84
N GLY A 75 -11.25 9.27 0.53
CA GLY A 75 -11.19 10.38 -0.42
C GLY A 75 -12.50 11.19 -0.46
N ALA A 76 -13.65 10.52 -0.54
CA ALA A 76 -14.96 11.18 -0.50
C ALA A 76 -15.26 11.84 0.84
N SER A 77 -14.83 11.23 1.96
CA SER A 77 -14.99 11.83 3.30
C SER A 77 -14.13 13.06 3.48
N LEU A 78 -12.90 13.05 2.95
CA LEU A 78 -12.01 14.22 2.96
C LEU A 78 -12.63 15.40 2.18
N GLU A 79 -13.23 15.14 1.02
CA GLU A 79 -13.91 16.17 0.22
C GLU A 79 -15.25 16.62 0.83
N GLY A 80 -16.05 15.69 1.33
CA GLY A 80 -17.39 16.00 1.82
C GLY A 80 -17.40 16.62 3.22
N LYS A 81 -16.43 16.28 4.08
CA LYS A 81 -16.45 16.62 5.51
C LYS A 81 -15.39 17.61 5.94
N GLN A 82 -14.47 18.03 5.07
CA GLN A 82 -13.46 19.05 5.41
C GLN A 82 -13.76 20.38 4.72
N PRO A 83 -14.86 21.08 5.10
CA PRO A 83 -15.26 22.33 4.46
C PRO A 83 -14.25 23.46 4.66
N SER A 84 -13.37 23.37 5.67
CA SER A 84 -12.28 24.33 5.88
C SER A 84 -11.27 24.35 4.73
N LEU A 85 -11.13 23.25 3.98
CA LEU A 85 -10.27 23.19 2.79
C LEU A 85 -10.91 23.87 1.57
N PHE A 86 -12.23 24.05 1.56
CA PHE A 86 -12.98 24.63 0.44
C PHE A 86 -13.29 26.11 0.61
N LYS A 87 -13.17 26.60 1.84
CA LYS A 87 -13.33 28.02 2.14
C LYS A 87 -12.13 28.80 1.63
N VAL A 88 -12.29 29.53 0.52
CA VAL A 88 -11.22 30.31 -0.12
C VAL A 88 -10.54 31.29 0.85
N ASN A 89 -11.29 31.82 1.83
CA ASN A 89 -10.76 32.68 2.89
C ASN A 89 -9.86 31.96 3.89
N GLU A 90 -10.01 30.65 4.07
CA GLU A 90 -9.21 29.82 4.99
C GLU A 90 -8.11 29.03 4.25
N ALA A 91 -8.39 28.55 3.03
CA ALA A 91 -7.48 27.73 2.22
C ALA A 91 -6.51 28.56 1.35
N GLY A 92 -6.81 29.84 1.08
CA GLY A 92 -5.95 30.74 0.30
C GLY A 92 -5.90 30.46 -1.21
N GLU A 93 -6.55 29.40 -1.70
CA GLU A 93 -6.58 29.02 -3.11
C GLU A 93 -7.97 28.46 -3.52
N SER A 94 -8.37 28.65 -4.78
CA SER A 94 -9.68 28.21 -5.29
C SER A 94 -9.65 26.86 -6.05
N ALA A 95 -8.47 26.30 -6.29
CA ALA A 95 -8.29 25.08 -7.09
C ALA A 95 -9.00 23.86 -6.51
N LEU A 96 -8.95 23.69 -5.17
CA LEU A 96 -9.66 22.61 -4.48
C LEU A 96 -11.18 22.66 -4.71
N LEU A 97 -11.75 23.86 -4.68
CA LEU A 97 -13.19 24.07 -4.84
C LEU A 97 -13.64 23.90 -6.30
N ARG A 98 -12.79 24.20 -7.28
CA ARG A 98 -13.17 24.14 -8.70
C ARG A 98 -12.83 22.84 -9.39
N GLU A 99 -11.68 22.24 -9.06
CA GLU A 99 -11.17 21.06 -9.76
C GLU A 99 -11.29 19.79 -8.90
N GLY A 100 -11.55 19.92 -7.59
CA GLY A 100 -11.60 18.77 -6.67
C GLY A 100 -10.24 18.10 -6.48
N ILE A 101 -9.14 18.71 -6.95
CA ILE A 101 -7.81 18.13 -6.89
C ILE A 101 -7.10 18.58 -5.62
N ILE A 102 -6.94 17.67 -4.67
CA ILE A 102 -6.14 17.93 -3.47
C ILE A 102 -4.68 17.61 -3.74
N ASN A 103 -3.90 18.64 -4.09
CA ASN A 103 -2.49 18.47 -4.44
C ASN A 103 -1.62 18.08 -3.23
N ARG A 104 -1.78 18.80 -2.11
CA ARG A 104 -0.97 18.57 -0.90
C ARG A 104 -1.72 18.97 0.37
N LEU A 105 -1.65 18.13 1.41
CA LEU A 105 -2.26 18.39 2.71
C LEU A 105 -1.34 17.91 3.85
N GLN A 106 -1.08 18.78 4.84
CA GLN A 106 -0.19 18.52 5.99
C GLN A 106 1.22 17.98 5.63
N GLY A 107 1.70 18.28 4.42
CA GLY A 107 3.00 17.82 3.93
C GLY A 107 2.94 16.53 3.11
N PHE A 108 1.80 15.85 3.01
CA PHE A 108 1.61 14.73 2.10
C PHE A 108 1.12 15.20 0.74
N GLY A 109 1.71 14.67 -0.34
CA GLY A 109 1.04 14.66 -1.64
C GLY A 109 -0.03 13.58 -1.64
N LEU A 110 -1.25 13.93 -2.02
CA LEU A 110 -2.39 13.00 -1.94
C LEU A 110 -2.60 12.28 -3.27
N GLY A 111 -3.01 11.02 -3.18
CA GLY A 111 -3.54 10.22 -4.27
C GLY A 111 -4.81 9.51 -3.84
N LYS A 112 -5.62 9.09 -4.81
CA LYS A 112 -6.76 8.21 -4.57
C LYS A 112 -6.64 7.04 -5.54
N SER A 113 -6.92 5.83 -5.06
CA SER A 113 -6.97 4.66 -5.92
C SER A 113 -8.09 3.73 -5.46
N ALA A 114 -8.82 3.18 -6.44
CA ALA A 114 -9.80 2.14 -6.22
C ALA A 114 -9.15 0.75 -6.07
N ALA A 115 -7.84 0.61 -6.33
CA ALA A 115 -7.11 -0.63 -6.14
C ALA A 115 -6.86 -0.96 -4.66
N ILE A 116 -7.04 0.01 -3.75
CA ILE A 116 -7.03 -0.23 -2.31
C ILE A 116 -8.33 -0.96 -1.93
N GLN A 117 -8.19 -2.23 -1.58
CA GLN A 117 -9.31 -3.12 -1.26
C GLN A 117 -9.35 -3.46 0.24
N PRO A 118 -10.54 -3.74 0.80
CA PRO A 118 -10.68 -4.13 2.20
C PRO A 118 -9.95 -5.44 2.47
N ARG A 119 -9.31 -5.51 3.63
CA ARG A 119 -8.63 -6.71 4.12
C ARG A 119 -9.47 -7.44 5.14
N VAL A 120 -9.58 -8.75 4.94
CA VAL A 120 -10.22 -9.65 5.88
C VAL A 120 -9.18 -10.10 6.91
N LYS A 121 -9.50 -9.92 8.19
CA LYS A 121 -8.64 -10.35 9.30
C LYS A 121 -8.44 -11.86 9.35
N GLY A 122 -7.33 -12.28 9.96
CA GLY A 122 -7.16 -13.63 10.48
C GLY A 122 -8.15 -13.99 11.59
N THR A 123 -8.25 -15.30 11.88
CA THR A 123 -9.15 -15.84 12.91
C THR A 123 -8.47 -16.01 14.28
N GLY A 124 -7.25 -15.50 14.42
CA GLY A 124 -6.40 -15.70 15.57
C GLY A 124 -7.00 -15.15 16.87
N ALA A 125 -7.06 -15.99 17.90
CA ALA A 125 -7.59 -15.62 19.21
C ALA A 125 -6.84 -16.34 20.33
N GLY A 126 -6.70 -15.66 21.47
CA GLY A 126 -6.12 -16.23 22.69
C GLY A 126 -4.60 -16.44 22.65
N TYR A 127 -3.89 -15.81 21.71
CA TYR A 127 -2.43 -15.89 21.67
C TYR A 127 -1.81 -15.07 22.79
N LEU A 128 -0.80 -15.65 23.44
CA LEU A 128 0.05 -14.98 24.42
C LEU A 128 1.49 -14.93 23.90
N VAL A 129 2.23 -13.89 24.30
CA VAL A 129 3.68 -13.82 24.07
C VAL A 129 4.36 -14.91 24.89
N ASN A 130 5.18 -15.73 24.24
CA ASN A 130 5.93 -16.83 24.87
C ASN A 130 7.43 -16.51 24.85
N ASN A 131 7.88 -15.75 25.84
CA ASN A 131 9.28 -15.43 26.02
C ASN A 131 9.58 -15.00 27.45
N ALA A 132 10.09 -15.93 28.26
CA ALA A 132 10.49 -15.68 29.66
C ALA A 132 11.56 -14.59 29.82
N ALA A 133 12.36 -14.29 28.79
CA ALA A 133 13.36 -13.23 28.83
C ALA A 133 12.81 -11.83 28.53
N ASN A 134 11.50 -11.72 28.21
CA ASN A 134 10.85 -10.53 27.68
C ASN A 134 11.43 -10.07 26.32
N TYR A 135 10.64 -9.34 25.55
CA TYR A 135 11.09 -8.71 24.31
C TYR A 135 11.48 -7.26 24.56
N THR A 136 12.57 -6.83 23.91
CA THR A 136 13.00 -5.44 23.90
C THR A 136 12.42 -4.69 22.70
N ILE A 137 12.45 -3.36 22.80
CA ILE A 137 12.10 -2.45 21.70
C ILE A 137 12.95 -2.81 20.46
N GLY A 138 12.30 -2.84 19.29
CA GLY A 138 12.92 -3.20 18.01
C GLY A 138 12.83 -4.69 17.65
N SER A 139 12.36 -5.56 18.55
CA SER A 139 12.12 -6.96 18.22
C SER A 139 11.06 -7.08 17.13
N THR A 140 11.29 -7.94 16.13
CA THR A 140 10.36 -8.15 14.99
C THR A 140 9.74 -9.53 14.98
N VAL A 141 10.42 -10.53 15.55
CA VAL A 141 9.92 -11.91 15.64
C VAL A 141 9.46 -12.16 17.07
N ILE A 142 8.16 -12.35 17.24
CA ILE A 142 7.51 -12.56 18.54
C ILE A 142 7.01 -14.00 18.58
N ALA A 143 7.57 -14.79 19.49
CA ALA A 143 7.11 -16.14 19.77
C ALA A 143 5.79 -16.07 20.52
N VAL A 144 4.85 -16.93 20.12
CA VAL A 144 3.49 -16.98 20.65
C VAL A 144 3.10 -18.42 21.00
N ASP A 145 2.22 -18.56 21.98
CA ASP A 145 1.62 -19.84 22.35
C ASP A 145 0.11 -19.70 22.61
N THR A 146 -0.49 -20.77 23.16
CA THR A 146 -1.86 -20.88 23.72
C THR A 146 -3.06 -20.58 22.81
N GLY A 147 -2.89 -19.78 21.76
CA GLY A 147 -3.94 -19.36 20.86
C GLY A 147 -4.28 -20.36 19.75
N ALA A 148 -5.40 -20.09 19.11
CA ALA A 148 -5.92 -20.85 17.98
C ALA A 148 -6.27 -19.92 16.81
N GLY A 149 -6.45 -20.49 15.62
CA GLY A 149 -6.79 -19.75 14.41
C GLY A 149 -5.56 -19.27 13.64
N THR A 150 -5.75 -18.21 12.85
CA THR A 150 -4.72 -17.69 11.93
C THR A 150 -4.40 -16.23 12.20
N ILE A 151 -3.12 -15.88 12.11
CA ILE A 151 -2.67 -14.49 11.97
C ILE A 151 -2.04 -14.40 10.59
N LEU A 152 -2.59 -13.55 9.73
CA LEU A 152 -2.22 -13.45 8.31
C LEU A 152 -1.27 -12.27 8.08
N ALA A 153 -0.53 -12.30 6.97
CA ALA A 153 0.29 -11.17 6.56
C ALA A 153 -0.61 -9.96 6.24
N GLY A 154 -0.27 -8.81 6.79
CA GLY A 154 -1.07 -7.60 6.74
C GLY A 154 -2.13 -7.48 7.84
N ASP A 155 -2.29 -8.46 8.73
CA ASP A 155 -3.12 -8.26 9.92
C ASP A 155 -2.53 -7.17 10.82
N ILE A 156 -3.41 -6.48 11.52
CA ILE A 156 -3.01 -5.53 12.57
C ILE A 156 -3.03 -6.26 13.90
N VAL A 157 -1.92 -6.25 14.63
CA VAL A 157 -1.83 -6.82 15.98
C VAL A 157 -1.55 -5.72 17.01
N THR A 158 -2.19 -5.87 18.17
CA THR A 158 -1.94 -5.05 19.35
C THR A 158 -1.55 -5.93 20.52
N PHE A 159 -0.67 -5.44 21.36
CA PHE A 159 -0.25 -6.12 22.58
C PHE A 159 -0.87 -5.43 23.79
N ALA A 160 -1.33 -6.20 24.77
CA ALA A 160 -1.90 -5.64 25.99
C ALA A 160 -0.91 -4.69 26.70
N GLY A 161 -1.35 -3.47 27.00
CA GLY A 161 -0.50 -2.44 27.60
C GLY A 161 0.35 -1.63 26.62
N ASP A 162 0.29 -1.91 25.32
CA ASP A 162 0.88 -1.08 24.25
C ASP A 162 -0.23 -0.38 23.45
N THR A 163 -0.04 0.90 23.15
CA THR A 163 -0.98 1.71 22.35
C THR A 163 -0.68 1.67 20.85
N ASN A 164 0.48 1.12 20.46
CA ASN A 164 0.87 0.98 19.06
C ASN A 164 0.13 -0.19 18.39
N LYS A 165 -0.24 0.02 17.12
CA LYS A 165 -0.78 -1.04 16.26
C LYS A 165 0.29 -1.45 15.26
N TYR A 166 0.67 -2.72 15.27
CA TYR A 166 1.74 -3.26 14.42
C TYR A 166 1.14 -4.04 13.26
N VAL A 167 1.78 -3.95 12.09
CA VAL A 167 1.36 -4.75 10.93
C VAL A 167 2.19 -6.03 10.89
N VAL A 168 1.53 -7.15 10.69
CA VAL A 168 2.16 -8.47 10.55
C VAL A 168 2.80 -8.58 9.17
N ALA A 169 4.11 -8.77 9.11
CA ALA A 169 4.86 -8.89 7.86
C ALA A 169 4.68 -10.25 7.20
N THR A 170 4.64 -11.33 7.99
CA THR A 170 4.46 -12.71 7.53
C THR A 170 3.44 -13.42 8.38
N ALA A 171 2.63 -14.27 7.77
CA ALA A 171 1.65 -15.08 8.50
C ALA A 171 2.30 -15.89 9.63
N LEU A 172 1.54 -16.13 10.70
CA LEU A 172 1.98 -16.97 11.82
C LEU A 172 2.38 -18.36 11.31
N ALA A 173 3.63 -18.72 11.56
CA ALA A 173 4.18 -20.01 11.20
C ALA A 173 5.17 -20.46 12.29
N GLY A 174 5.13 -21.75 12.66
CA GLY A 174 6.06 -22.31 13.64
C GLY A 174 6.02 -21.65 15.03
N GLY A 175 4.87 -21.09 15.43
CA GLY A 175 4.71 -20.40 16.71
C GLY A 175 5.30 -18.99 16.74
N ASN A 176 5.67 -18.40 15.60
CA ASN A 176 6.23 -17.06 15.53
C ASN A 176 5.37 -16.12 14.69
N VAL A 177 5.07 -14.95 15.23
CA VAL A 177 4.49 -13.80 14.50
C VAL A 177 5.61 -12.83 14.17
N THR A 178 5.78 -12.51 12.90
CA THR A 178 6.74 -11.48 12.47
C THR A 178 6.01 -10.19 12.18
N ILE A 179 6.37 -9.11 12.88
CA ILE A 179 5.90 -7.75 12.61
C ILE A 179 6.91 -7.01 11.73
N SER A 180 6.42 -6.04 10.96
CA SER A 180 7.25 -5.22 10.07
C SER A 180 8.26 -4.36 10.83
N ALA A 181 9.38 -4.03 10.17
CA ALA A 181 10.34 -3.06 10.70
C ALA A 181 9.67 -1.69 10.95
N PRO A 182 10.08 -0.91 11.97
CA PRO A 182 11.26 -1.10 12.83
C PRO A 182 11.06 -2.07 14.01
N GLY A 183 9.94 -2.80 14.07
CA GLY A 183 9.61 -3.70 15.17
C GLY A 183 8.92 -2.99 16.34
N LEU A 184 8.97 -3.62 17.51
CA LEU A 184 8.30 -3.14 18.71
C LEU A 184 8.74 -1.72 19.11
N ARG A 185 7.79 -0.91 19.59
CA ARG A 185 8.02 0.43 20.16
C ARG A 185 7.99 0.43 21.69
N GLN A 186 7.55 -0.67 22.29
CA GLN A 186 7.54 -0.91 23.73
C GLN A 186 8.05 -2.33 24.00
N ALA A 187 8.74 -2.51 25.13
CA ALA A 187 9.12 -3.85 25.57
C ALA A 187 7.85 -4.68 25.91
N LEU A 188 7.88 -5.97 25.63
CA LEU A 188 6.78 -6.89 25.94
C LEU A 188 7.22 -7.90 26.99
N ALA A 189 6.39 -8.08 28.00
CA ALA A 189 6.60 -9.13 28.99
C ALA A 189 6.11 -10.49 28.47
N ASP A 190 6.61 -11.56 29.06
CA ASP A 190 6.01 -12.89 28.93
C ASP A 190 4.51 -12.87 29.28
N ASN A 191 3.72 -13.73 28.63
CA ASN A 191 2.27 -13.81 28.77
C ASN A 191 1.48 -12.53 28.43
N THR A 192 2.10 -11.56 27.74
CA THR A 192 1.35 -10.40 27.22
C THR A 192 0.33 -10.88 26.18
N ALA A 193 -0.94 -10.53 26.34
CA ALA A 193 -1.98 -10.94 25.41
C ALA A 193 -1.84 -10.24 24.06
N ILE A 194 -2.01 -11.01 22.98
CA ILE A 194 -1.97 -10.53 21.59
C ILE A 194 -3.40 -10.50 21.06
N THR A 195 -3.80 -9.36 20.51
CA THR A 195 -5.12 -9.18 19.89
C THR A 195 -4.95 -8.91 18.40
N VAL A 196 -5.62 -9.73 17.58
CA VAL A 196 -5.75 -9.48 16.14
C VAL A 196 -6.88 -8.46 15.93
N GLY A 197 -6.58 -7.37 15.23
CA GLY A 197 -7.50 -6.29 14.89
C GLY A 197 -8.61 -6.75 13.94
N ASN A 198 -9.65 -5.91 13.78
CA ASN A 198 -10.75 -6.24 12.88
C ASN A 198 -10.37 -6.05 11.40
N SER A 199 -11.18 -6.60 10.48
CA SER A 199 -11.07 -6.31 9.05
C SER A 199 -11.13 -4.80 8.78
N TYR A 200 -10.32 -4.31 7.84
CA TYR A 200 -10.12 -2.87 7.64
C TYR A 200 -9.72 -2.55 6.19
N THR A 201 -9.86 -1.29 5.76
CA THR A 201 -9.35 -0.83 4.47
C THR A 201 -8.02 -0.09 4.63
N PRO A 202 -6.93 -0.52 3.97
CA PRO A 202 -5.59 0.04 4.20
C PRO A 202 -5.30 1.26 3.31
N ASN A 203 -5.48 2.48 3.82
CA ASN A 203 -4.95 3.68 3.17
C ASN A 203 -3.44 3.76 3.43
N ILE A 204 -2.62 4.00 2.40
CA ILE A 204 -1.17 3.78 2.46
C ILE A 204 -0.45 5.12 2.48
N ALA A 205 0.31 5.40 3.53
CA ALA A 205 1.21 6.55 3.63
C ALA A 205 2.66 6.10 3.57
N PHE A 206 3.48 6.76 2.75
CA PHE A 206 4.85 6.35 2.52
C PHE A 206 5.77 7.50 2.09
N ASP A 207 7.07 7.30 2.29
CA ASP A 207 8.12 8.10 1.64
C ASP A 207 8.35 7.62 0.21
N LYS A 208 8.62 8.53 -0.73
CA LYS A 208 8.83 8.22 -2.17
C LYS A 208 9.84 7.08 -2.42
N TYR A 209 10.82 6.89 -1.54
CA TYR A 209 11.86 5.87 -1.66
C TYR A 209 11.54 4.53 -0.98
N ALA A 210 10.34 4.38 -0.41
CA ALA A 210 9.94 3.16 0.31
C ALA A 210 9.39 2.07 -0.62
N LEU A 211 8.65 2.49 -1.66
CA LEU A 211 7.98 1.61 -2.63
C LEU A 211 8.58 1.83 -4.01
N HIS A 212 9.06 0.76 -4.64
CA HIS A 212 9.62 0.81 -5.98
C HIS A 212 8.77 -0.01 -6.94
N LEU A 213 8.44 0.60 -8.07
CA LEU A 213 7.93 -0.06 -9.26
C LEU A 213 9.06 -0.08 -10.29
N VAL A 214 9.38 -1.26 -10.81
CA VAL A 214 10.30 -1.41 -11.93
C VAL A 214 9.54 -2.06 -13.07
N ALA A 215 9.52 -1.39 -14.21
CA ALA A 215 8.86 -1.90 -15.42
C ALA A 215 9.87 -2.00 -16.55
N ARG A 216 9.74 -3.04 -17.37
CA ARG A 216 10.57 -3.28 -18.56
C ARG A 216 9.75 -3.92 -19.67
N ALA A 217 10.28 -3.87 -20.88
CA ALA A 217 9.74 -4.66 -21.97
C ALA A 217 9.79 -6.17 -21.64
N PRO A 218 8.72 -6.93 -21.94
CA PRO A 218 8.74 -8.39 -21.86
C PRO A 218 9.92 -9.00 -22.62
N ALA A 219 10.40 -10.14 -22.14
CA ALA A 219 11.46 -10.88 -22.83
C ALA A 219 10.88 -11.51 -24.11
N LEU A 220 11.58 -11.31 -25.23
CA LEU A 220 11.25 -11.96 -26.49
C LEU A 220 11.81 -13.40 -26.51
N PRO A 221 11.14 -14.34 -27.20
CA PRO A 221 11.65 -15.70 -27.32
C PRO A 221 13.01 -15.72 -28.02
N THR A 222 13.92 -16.55 -27.52
CA THR A 222 15.25 -16.77 -28.10
C THR A 222 15.36 -18.19 -28.66
N ASP A 223 16.05 -18.35 -29.78
CA ASP A 223 16.44 -19.68 -30.29
C ASP A 223 17.48 -20.36 -29.39
N GLN A 224 17.83 -21.61 -29.73
CA GLN A 224 18.86 -22.38 -29.02
C GLN A 224 20.25 -21.71 -29.00
N ASN A 225 20.48 -20.73 -29.89
CA ASN A 225 21.74 -19.99 -29.98
C ASN A 225 21.66 -18.63 -29.26
N GLY A 226 20.58 -18.36 -28.52
CA GLY A 226 20.38 -17.12 -27.77
C GLY A 226 20.01 -15.92 -28.64
N LYS A 227 19.72 -16.12 -29.93
CA LYS A 227 19.27 -15.05 -30.83
C LYS A 227 17.76 -14.89 -30.71
N VAL A 228 17.28 -13.64 -30.73
CA VAL A 228 15.84 -13.35 -30.74
C VAL A 228 15.19 -14.04 -31.94
N ALA A 229 14.24 -14.92 -31.67
CA ALA A 229 13.51 -15.74 -32.63
C ALA A 229 12.01 -15.53 -32.46
N ASP A 230 11.60 -14.27 -32.53
CA ASP A 230 10.20 -13.88 -32.50
C ASP A 230 9.62 -13.83 -33.92
N ALA A 231 8.40 -14.34 -34.09
CA ALA A 231 7.67 -14.35 -35.35
C ALA A 231 6.80 -13.09 -35.53
N ALA A 232 7.06 -12.04 -34.74
CA ALA A 232 6.36 -10.77 -34.85
C ALA A 232 6.77 -10.05 -36.14
N ASP A 233 5.77 -9.56 -36.88
CA ASP A 233 6.00 -8.74 -38.06
C ASP A 233 6.46 -7.32 -37.68
N ASP A 234 6.01 -6.81 -36.53
CA ASP A 234 6.39 -5.50 -36.02
C ASP A 234 6.35 -5.46 -34.48
N ILE A 235 7.26 -4.66 -33.91
CA ILE A 235 7.41 -4.43 -32.47
C ILE A 235 7.67 -2.93 -32.28
N PHE A 236 6.76 -2.24 -31.59
CA PHE A 236 6.94 -0.84 -31.25
C PHE A 236 6.58 -0.55 -29.81
N TYR A 237 7.07 0.59 -29.30
CA TYR A 237 6.89 1.01 -27.93
C TYR A 237 6.03 2.26 -27.87
N ILE A 238 5.05 2.26 -26.98
CA ILE A 238 4.19 3.41 -26.71
C ILE A 238 4.32 3.78 -25.24
N THR A 239 4.63 5.05 -24.97
CA THR A 239 4.61 5.63 -23.63
C THR A 239 3.26 6.27 -23.35
N ASP A 240 2.61 5.87 -22.27
CA ASP A 240 1.39 6.53 -21.80
C ASP A 240 1.74 7.90 -21.19
N PRO A 241 1.17 9.01 -21.70
CA PRO A 241 1.46 10.35 -21.19
C PRO A 241 1.01 10.58 -19.75
N PHE A 242 0.07 9.79 -19.21
CA PHE A 242 -0.43 9.95 -17.84
C PHE A 242 0.42 9.21 -16.82
N SER A 243 0.63 7.90 -17.01
CA SER A 243 1.44 7.09 -16.08
C SER A 243 2.96 7.22 -16.32
N GLY A 244 3.37 7.61 -17.53
CA GLY A 244 4.76 7.60 -17.96
C GLY A 244 5.32 6.19 -18.20
N LEU A 245 4.48 5.15 -18.15
CA LEU A 245 4.88 3.77 -18.42
C LEU A 245 4.95 3.51 -19.93
N THR A 246 5.95 2.72 -20.32
CA THR A 246 6.17 2.33 -21.73
C THR A 246 5.75 0.89 -21.94
N TYR A 247 4.75 0.69 -22.80
CA TYR A 247 4.25 -0.62 -23.20
C TYR A 247 4.88 -1.06 -24.51
N GLN A 248 5.11 -2.35 -24.63
CA GLN A 248 5.46 -2.99 -25.89
C GLN A 248 4.18 -3.41 -26.60
N ILE A 249 4.11 -3.16 -27.91
CA ILE A 249 3.06 -3.67 -28.77
C ILE A 249 3.71 -4.52 -29.86
N THR A 250 3.31 -5.78 -29.93
CA THR A 250 3.76 -6.73 -30.96
C THR A 250 2.60 -7.13 -31.87
N MET A 251 2.89 -7.23 -33.17
CA MET A 251 1.92 -7.60 -34.20
C MET A 251 2.30 -8.94 -34.82
N TYR A 252 1.37 -9.89 -34.82
CA TYR A 252 1.50 -11.18 -35.49
C TYR A 252 0.43 -11.32 -36.57
N ARG A 253 0.84 -11.70 -37.78
CA ARG A 253 -0.09 -12.12 -38.83
C ARG A 253 -0.30 -13.63 -38.73
N GLN A 254 -1.56 -14.03 -38.66
CA GLN A 254 -2.00 -15.43 -38.62
C GLN A 254 -2.97 -15.71 -39.78
N PHE A 255 -3.39 -16.96 -39.95
CA PHE A 255 -4.27 -17.33 -41.07
C PHE A 255 -5.58 -16.54 -41.04
N ARG A 256 -5.70 -15.56 -41.96
CA ARG A 256 -6.83 -14.64 -42.09
C ARG A 256 -7.12 -13.78 -40.85
N GLN A 257 -6.16 -13.59 -39.95
CA GLN A 257 -6.33 -12.72 -38.77
C GLN A 257 -5.03 -12.02 -38.39
N VAL A 258 -5.15 -10.86 -37.74
CA VAL A 258 -4.01 -10.12 -37.15
C VAL A 258 -4.20 -10.10 -35.65
N LEU A 259 -3.18 -10.58 -34.92
CA LEU A 259 -3.12 -10.56 -33.47
C LEU A 259 -2.21 -9.42 -33.02
N TYR A 260 -2.71 -8.59 -32.12
CA TYR A 260 -1.91 -7.60 -31.41
C TYR A 260 -1.79 -8.00 -29.94
N ILE A 261 -0.57 -7.95 -29.42
CA ILE A 261 -0.29 -8.20 -28.01
C ILE A 261 0.26 -6.91 -27.41
N VAL A 262 -0.34 -6.47 -26.31
CA VAL A 262 0.19 -5.38 -25.49
C VAL A 262 0.85 -6.00 -24.28
N GLY A 263 2.14 -5.75 -24.10
CA GLY A 263 2.95 -6.39 -23.08
C GLY A 263 3.71 -5.38 -22.23
N LEU A 264 3.74 -5.64 -20.94
CA LEU A 264 4.58 -4.95 -19.96
C LEU A 264 4.99 -5.97 -18.91
N ALA A 265 6.28 -6.04 -18.58
CA ALA A 265 6.75 -6.84 -17.46
C ALA A 265 7.07 -5.88 -16.31
N TRP A 266 6.48 -6.09 -15.14
CA TRP A 266 6.71 -5.26 -13.96
C TRP A 266 7.06 -6.10 -12.74
N GLY A 267 7.69 -5.43 -11.77
CA GLY A 267 7.93 -5.95 -10.44
C GLY A 267 7.77 -4.83 -9.43
N VAL A 268 7.16 -5.17 -8.29
CA VAL A 268 6.93 -4.22 -7.20
C VAL A 268 7.62 -4.70 -5.92
N ALA A 269 8.23 -3.77 -5.19
CA ALA A 269 8.89 -4.10 -3.93
C ALA A 269 8.76 -2.96 -2.93
N CYS A 270 8.48 -3.31 -1.68
CA CYS A 270 8.70 -2.43 -0.54
C CYS A 270 10.12 -2.65 -0.05
N VAL A 271 11.01 -1.70 -0.35
CA VAL A 271 12.43 -1.76 0.00
C VAL A 271 12.65 -1.37 1.47
N LYS A 272 11.81 -0.46 1.99
CA LYS A 272 11.89 0.06 3.36
C LYS A 272 10.52 0.08 4.02
N SER A 273 10.17 -1.04 4.66
CA SER A 273 8.90 -1.21 5.38
C SER A 273 8.68 -0.19 6.51
N GLU A 274 9.77 0.23 7.16
CA GLU A 274 9.76 1.21 8.24
C GLU A 274 9.30 2.60 7.77
N ARG A 275 9.35 2.88 6.47
CA ARG A 275 8.92 4.15 5.87
C ARG A 275 7.52 4.09 5.26
N VAL A 276 6.74 3.08 5.61
CA VAL A 276 5.35 2.91 5.19
C VAL A 276 4.48 2.76 6.45
N ALA A 277 3.33 3.43 6.46
CA ALA A 277 2.35 3.39 7.53
C ALA A 277 0.93 3.28 6.94
N LEU A 278 0.02 2.71 7.71
CA LEU A 278 -1.38 2.54 7.29
C LEU A 278 -2.31 3.45 8.06
N LEU A 279 -3.30 4.01 7.37
CA LEU A 279 -4.50 4.56 7.96
C LEU A 279 -5.66 3.62 7.71
N MET A 280 -6.15 3.04 8.79
CA MET A 280 -7.23 2.08 8.78
C MET A 280 -8.55 2.79 8.54
N GLY A 281 -9.30 2.30 7.54
CA GLY A 281 -10.70 2.64 7.29
C GLY A 281 -11.65 1.49 7.51
#